data_AF-A0AAP0NIE5-F1
#
_entry.id   AF-A0AAP0NIE5-F1
#
_cell.length_a   1.000
_cell.length_b   1.000
_cell.length_c   1.000
_cell.angle_alpha   90.00
_cell.angle_beta   90.00
_cell.angle_gamma   90.00
#
_symmetry.space_group_name_H-M   'P 1'
#
loop_
_entity.id
_entity.type
_entity.pdbx_description
1 polymer ?
#
loop_
_entity_poly.entity_id
_entity_poly.type
_entity_poly.pdbx_seq_one_letter_code
_entity_poly.pdbx_strand_id
1 'polypeptide(L)'
;MAVAVVVCSIFSSHNISSCYLCRVFSVKQMLKSVADPAQITLIFKALKPLVYRLMTNTNAAEHVIETCVGNHPVEFRKYLLDEIVKHFVSISKDRHGCNSVQQCVTLAQGETRDCLISAVLWNLLFLAQDEYGHHVVAWLLQTGLPHVSDVIFEQFKGSFVLLYMRRFSHNVVKLLIQNLSREKLEEVKEESNEGPHGIPLLAYIYRLMEDM
;
A
#
# COMPACT_ATOMS: atom_id res chain seq x y z
N MET A 1 16.65 -31.41 3.50
CA MET A 1 16.07 -31.47 2.14
C MET A 1 14.96 -30.45 1.88
N ALA A 2 14.05 -30.17 2.82
CA ALA A 2 12.92 -29.25 2.59
C ALA A 2 13.34 -27.81 2.20
N VAL A 3 14.38 -27.24 2.81
CA VAL A 3 14.82 -25.85 2.55
C VAL A 3 15.44 -25.68 1.14
N ALA A 4 16.18 -26.68 0.65
CA ALA A 4 16.74 -26.66 -0.70
C ALA A 4 15.65 -26.80 -1.77
N VAL A 5 14.57 -27.54 -1.48
CA VAL A 5 13.38 -27.58 -2.33
C VAL A 5 12.67 -26.23 -2.34
N VAL A 6 12.51 -25.56 -1.18
CA VAL A 6 11.92 -24.20 -1.10
C VAL A 6 12.69 -23.21 -1.98
N VAL A 7 14.02 -23.19 -1.89
CA VAL A 7 14.84 -22.25 -2.67
C VAL A 7 14.91 -22.66 -4.16
N CYS A 8 15.09 -23.95 -4.49
CA CYS A 8 15.10 -24.42 -5.89
C CYS A 8 13.74 -24.29 -6.60
N SER A 9 12.62 -24.47 -5.90
CA SER A 9 11.28 -24.29 -6.47
C SER A 9 10.96 -22.81 -6.75
N ILE A 10 11.56 -21.89 -5.98
CA ILE A 10 11.43 -20.44 -6.20
C ILE A 10 12.39 -19.95 -7.31
N PHE A 11 13.56 -20.57 -7.50
CA PHE A 11 14.64 -19.98 -8.34
C PHE A 11 15.16 -20.80 -9.52
N SER A 12 14.87 -22.09 -9.65
CA SER A 12 15.33 -22.85 -10.83
C SER A 12 14.40 -22.61 -12.01
N SER A 13 14.76 -21.63 -12.85
CA SER A 13 14.98 -21.75 -14.30
C SER A 13 14.74 -20.42 -15.02
N HIS A 14 15.75 -19.97 -15.77
CA HIS A 14 15.74 -18.87 -16.76
C HIS A 14 14.76 -19.09 -17.95
N ASN A 15 13.58 -19.67 -17.75
CA ASN A 15 12.57 -19.78 -18.80
C ASN A 15 11.16 -19.62 -18.24
N ILE A 16 10.67 -18.39 -18.36
CA ILE A 16 9.33 -17.91 -18.03
C ILE A 16 8.42 -18.34 -19.18
N SER A 17 7.66 -19.42 -19.04
CA SER A 17 6.42 -19.60 -19.84
C SER A 17 5.51 -20.79 -19.49
N SER A 18 5.93 -21.86 -18.82
CA SER A 18 5.10 -23.10 -18.82
C SER A 18 4.72 -23.74 -17.48
N CYS A 19 5.08 -23.20 -16.31
CA CYS A 19 4.71 -23.81 -15.01
C CYS A 19 4.20 -22.81 -13.97
N TYR A 20 3.12 -22.09 -14.31
CA TYR A 20 2.48 -21.13 -13.43
C TYR A 20 1.62 -21.77 -12.31
N LEU A 21 1.16 -23.01 -12.49
CA LEU A 21 0.18 -23.65 -11.59
C LEU A 21 0.78 -24.49 -10.46
N CYS A 22 2.06 -24.88 -10.54
CA CYS A 22 2.65 -25.85 -9.60
C CYS A 22 3.47 -25.22 -8.45
N ARG A 23 3.79 -23.92 -8.51
CA ARG A 23 4.80 -23.30 -7.61
C ARG A 23 4.25 -22.57 -6.38
N VAL A 24 2.98 -22.19 -6.42
CA VAL A 24 2.32 -21.44 -5.33
C VAL A 24 1.64 -22.38 -4.32
N PHE A 25 1.19 -23.54 -4.80
CA PHE A 25 0.62 -24.62 -3.97
C PHE A 25 1.59 -25.14 -2.90
N SER A 26 2.91 -25.07 -3.12
CA SER A 26 3.90 -25.63 -2.20
C SER A 26 4.06 -24.83 -0.91
N VAL A 27 4.08 -23.49 -0.92
CA VAL A 27 4.22 -22.70 0.32
C VAL A 27 3.00 -22.86 1.22
N LYS A 28 1.79 -22.82 0.65
CA LYS A 28 0.52 -22.97 1.38
C LYS A 28 0.38 -24.37 2.00
N GLN A 29 0.82 -25.42 1.30
CA GLN A 29 0.79 -26.80 1.80
C GLN A 29 1.95 -27.10 2.77
N MET A 30 3.09 -26.43 2.62
CA MET A 30 4.22 -26.54 3.55
C MET A 30 3.93 -25.83 4.88
N LEU A 31 3.39 -24.61 4.86
CA LEU A 31 3.01 -23.90 6.09
C LEU A 31 1.91 -24.63 6.89
N LYS A 32 1.03 -25.38 6.20
CA LYS A 32 0.01 -26.22 6.84
C LYS A 32 0.56 -27.54 7.43
N SER A 33 1.72 -28.02 6.97
CA SER A 33 2.28 -29.32 7.35
C SER A 33 3.48 -29.23 8.30
N VAL A 34 4.00 -28.03 8.55
CA VAL A 34 5.15 -27.81 9.44
C VAL A 34 4.66 -27.48 10.85
N ALA A 35 4.75 -28.48 11.75
CA ALA A 35 4.48 -28.34 13.18
C ALA A 35 5.74 -28.06 14.02
N ASP A 36 6.93 -28.21 13.43
CA ASP A 36 8.22 -28.07 14.12
C ASP A 36 8.70 -26.59 14.15
N PRO A 37 8.83 -25.97 15.34
CA PRO A 37 9.31 -24.58 15.50
C PRO A 37 10.66 -24.30 14.82
N ALA A 38 11.56 -25.29 14.76
CA ALA A 38 12.87 -25.13 14.12
C ALA A 38 12.75 -25.01 12.59
N GLN A 39 11.85 -25.78 11.98
CA GLN A 39 11.56 -25.69 10.54
C GLN A 39 10.85 -24.40 10.18
N ILE A 40 9.90 -23.96 11.01
CA ILE A 40 9.25 -22.64 10.88
C ILE A 40 10.32 -21.55 10.88
N THR A 41 11.30 -21.65 11.80
CA THR A 41 12.42 -20.71 11.90
C THR A 41 13.30 -20.66 10.66
N LEU A 42 13.58 -21.82 10.03
CA LEU A 42 14.36 -21.88 8.80
C LEU A 42 13.61 -21.31 7.61
N ILE A 43 12.30 -21.56 7.51
CA ILE A 43 11.43 -20.98 6.49
C ILE A 43 11.44 -19.45 6.59
N PHE A 44 11.42 -18.87 7.81
CA PHE A 44 11.55 -17.42 7.98
C PHE A 44 12.82 -16.86 7.41
N LYS A 45 13.96 -17.46 7.76
CA LYS A 45 15.27 -16.99 7.32
C LYS A 45 15.35 -16.99 5.79
N ALA A 46 14.70 -17.96 5.14
CA ALA A 46 14.63 -18.04 3.69
C ALA A 46 13.65 -17.04 3.06
N LEU A 47 12.48 -16.81 3.67
CA LEU A 47 11.43 -15.92 3.13
C LEU A 47 11.76 -14.44 3.31
N LYS A 48 12.41 -14.06 4.40
CA LYS A 48 12.72 -12.66 4.74
C LYS A 48 13.34 -11.85 3.59
N PRO A 49 14.45 -12.28 2.95
CA PRO A 49 15.03 -11.53 1.83
C PRO A 49 14.16 -11.53 0.57
N LEU A 50 13.08 -12.33 0.54
CA LEU A 50 12.19 -12.46 -0.60
C LEU A 50 10.91 -11.64 -0.45
N VAL A 51 10.60 -11.09 0.73
CA VAL A 51 9.32 -10.42 1.02
C VAL A 51 9.01 -9.34 -0.01
N TYR A 52 9.98 -8.45 -0.31
CA TYR A 52 9.81 -7.44 -1.35
C TYR A 52 9.38 -8.06 -2.69
N ARG A 53 10.13 -9.05 -3.19
CA ARG A 53 9.87 -9.71 -4.47
C ARG A 53 8.55 -10.48 -4.51
N LEU A 54 8.12 -11.01 -3.38
CA LEU A 54 6.85 -11.72 -3.28
C LEU A 54 5.68 -10.73 -3.27
N MET A 55 5.81 -9.62 -2.54
CA MET A 55 4.81 -8.55 -2.48
C MET A 55 4.66 -7.80 -3.81
N THR A 56 5.70 -7.72 -4.64
CA THR A 56 5.63 -7.11 -5.98
C THR A 56 5.29 -8.13 -7.09
N ASN A 57 4.81 -9.32 -6.72
CA ASN A 57 4.44 -10.36 -7.67
C ASN A 57 2.94 -10.70 -7.53
N THR A 58 2.19 -10.52 -8.61
CA THR A 58 0.74 -10.71 -8.66
C THR A 58 0.26 -12.06 -8.15
N ASN A 59 1.06 -13.12 -8.31
CA ASN A 59 0.64 -14.48 -7.98
C ASN A 59 1.13 -14.94 -6.59
N ALA A 60 2.10 -14.24 -5.99
CA ALA A 60 2.73 -14.66 -4.74
C ALA A 60 2.32 -13.80 -3.54
N ALA A 61 1.92 -12.55 -3.78
CA ALA A 61 1.59 -11.61 -2.71
C ALA A 61 0.42 -12.07 -1.84
N GLU A 62 -0.62 -12.68 -2.44
CA GLU A 62 -1.79 -13.18 -1.70
C GLU A 62 -1.38 -14.09 -0.55
N HIS A 63 -0.44 -15.01 -0.78
CA HIS A 63 0.00 -15.93 0.27
C HIS A 63 0.83 -15.25 1.35
N VAL A 64 1.67 -14.28 0.98
CA VAL A 64 2.41 -13.50 1.99
C VAL A 64 1.41 -12.76 2.88
N ILE A 65 0.39 -12.15 2.29
CA ILE A 65 -0.64 -11.39 2.99
C ILE A 65 -1.51 -12.31 3.88
N GLU A 66 -2.03 -13.41 3.33
CA GLU A 66 -2.76 -14.44 4.10
C GLU A 66 -1.92 -14.90 5.30
N THR A 67 -0.61 -15.04 5.12
CA THR A 67 0.27 -15.50 6.19
C THR A 67 0.49 -14.41 7.25
N CYS A 68 0.62 -13.15 6.85
CA CYS A 68 0.75 -12.00 7.77
C CYS A 68 -0.50 -11.77 8.61
N VAL A 69 -1.67 -12.00 8.03
CA VAL A 69 -2.96 -11.62 8.63
C VAL A 69 -3.73 -12.82 9.21
N GLY A 70 -3.46 -14.03 8.74
CA GLY A 70 -4.16 -15.25 9.15
C GLY A 70 -3.76 -15.79 10.52
N ASN A 71 -4.06 -17.07 10.75
CA ASN A 71 -3.88 -17.75 12.05
C ASN A 71 -2.49 -18.39 12.23
N HIS A 72 -1.45 -17.78 11.67
CA HIS A 72 -0.07 -18.23 11.87
C HIS A 72 0.48 -17.76 13.24
N PRO A 73 1.54 -18.41 13.77
CA PRO A 73 2.16 -17.99 15.03
C PRO A 73 2.44 -16.48 15.07
N VAL A 74 2.26 -15.85 16.22
CA VAL A 74 2.37 -14.37 16.36
C VAL A 74 3.75 -13.90 15.91
N GLU A 75 4.79 -14.65 16.26
CA GLU A 75 6.17 -14.40 15.86
C GLU A 75 6.28 -14.43 14.34
N PHE A 76 5.61 -15.40 13.69
CA PHE A 76 5.59 -15.53 12.23
C PHE A 76 5.08 -14.27 11.56
N ARG A 77 3.92 -13.81 12.02
CA ARG A 77 3.24 -12.64 11.48
C ARG A 77 4.05 -11.38 11.68
N LYS A 78 4.60 -11.20 12.88
CA LYS A 78 5.44 -10.05 13.23
C LYS A 78 6.67 -9.96 12.34
N TYR A 79 7.39 -11.07 12.11
CA TYR A 79 8.58 -11.05 11.27
C TYR A 79 8.31 -10.63 9.82
N LEU A 80 7.22 -11.12 9.22
CA LEU A 80 6.86 -10.70 7.88
C LEU A 80 6.40 -9.25 7.84
N LEU A 81 5.60 -8.83 8.83
CA LEU A 81 5.13 -7.46 8.95
C LEU A 81 6.31 -6.49 9.07
N ASP A 82 7.29 -6.78 9.92
CA ASP A 82 8.51 -5.97 10.09
C ASP A 82 9.25 -5.81 8.75
N GLU A 83 9.29 -6.85 7.94
CA GLU A 83 9.97 -6.81 6.65
C GLU A 83 9.15 -6.06 5.58
N ILE A 84 7.82 -6.20 5.60
CA ILE A 84 6.91 -5.38 4.77
C ILE A 84 7.07 -3.90 5.14
N VAL A 85 7.10 -3.57 6.44
CA VAL A 85 7.25 -2.18 6.93
C VAL A 85 8.59 -1.58 6.48
N LYS A 86 9.69 -2.33 6.53
CA LYS A 86 11.00 -1.86 6.03
C LYS A 86 10.99 -1.52 4.54
N HIS A 87 10.28 -2.30 3.75
CA HIS A 87 10.17 -2.11 2.30
C HIS A 87 8.90 -1.37 1.89
N PHE A 88 8.16 -0.81 2.84
CA PHE A 88 6.78 -0.35 2.64
C PHE A 88 6.67 0.60 1.47
N VAL A 89 7.47 1.66 1.49
CA VAL A 89 7.50 2.69 0.43
C VAL A 89 7.86 2.08 -0.91
N SER A 90 8.89 1.23 -0.98
CA SER A 90 9.30 0.59 -2.22
C SER A 90 8.21 -0.31 -2.79
N ILE A 91 7.50 -1.06 -1.94
CA ILE A 91 6.39 -1.93 -2.36
C ILE A 91 5.20 -1.07 -2.82
N SER A 92 4.85 0.00 -2.09
CA SER A 92 3.75 0.90 -2.46
C SER A 92 3.96 1.61 -3.79
N LYS A 93 5.21 1.80 -4.21
CA LYS A 93 5.60 2.42 -5.49
C LYS A 93 5.81 1.42 -6.63
N ASP A 94 5.47 0.15 -6.40
CA ASP A 94 5.52 -0.87 -7.43
C ASP A 94 4.14 -1.09 -8.06
N ARG A 95 4.12 -1.39 -9.37
CA ARG A 95 2.91 -1.64 -10.17
C ARG A 95 1.97 -2.68 -9.57
N HIS A 96 2.53 -3.69 -8.91
CA HIS A 96 1.78 -4.77 -8.29
C HIS A 96 1.78 -4.64 -6.77
N GLY A 97 2.89 -4.18 -6.20
CA GLY A 97 3.04 -3.98 -4.77
C GLY A 97 2.03 -2.99 -4.18
N CYS A 98 1.61 -1.96 -4.92
CA CYS A 98 0.58 -1.02 -4.45
C CYS A 98 -0.74 -1.73 -4.10
N ASN A 99 -1.19 -2.66 -4.94
CA ASN A 99 -2.39 -3.47 -4.69
C ASN A 99 -2.19 -4.43 -3.52
N SER A 100 -1.00 -5.02 -3.41
CA SER A 100 -0.65 -5.91 -2.30
C SER A 100 -0.63 -5.18 -0.96
N VAL A 101 -0.19 -3.92 -0.92
CA VAL A 101 -0.27 -3.07 0.28
C VAL A 101 -1.72 -2.79 0.64
N GLN A 102 -2.56 -2.36 -0.33
CA GLN A 102 -3.99 -2.12 -0.07
C GLN A 102 -4.69 -3.37 0.49
N GLN A 103 -4.43 -4.54 -0.10
CA GLN A 103 -4.97 -5.81 0.38
C GLN A 103 -4.45 -6.16 1.78
N CYS A 104 -3.15 -5.96 2.04
CA CYS A 104 -2.54 -6.21 3.35
C CYS A 104 -3.20 -5.36 4.44
N VAL A 105 -3.39 -4.06 4.20
CA VAL A 105 -4.07 -3.16 5.15
C VAL A 105 -5.55 -3.52 5.30
N THR A 106 -6.23 -3.86 4.21
CA THR A 106 -7.65 -4.23 4.22
C THR A 106 -7.91 -5.43 5.14
N LEU A 107 -7.08 -6.45 5.03
CA LEU A 107 -7.22 -7.69 5.78
C LEU A 107 -6.70 -7.55 7.22
N ALA A 108 -5.67 -6.72 7.46
CA ALA A 108 -5.11 -6.50 8.79
C ALA A 108 -6.15 -5.95 9.79
N GLN A 109 -5.96 -6.30 11.07
CA GLN A 109 -6.81 -5.91 12.19
C GLN A 109 -5.99 -5.40 13.38
N GLY A 110 -6.62 -4.57 14.22
CA GLY A 110 -6.00 -4.02 15.43
C GLY A 110 -4.72 -3.25 15.16
N GLU A 111 -3.76 -3.34 16.09
CA GLU A 111 -2.48 -2.62 16.06
C GLU A 111 -1.71 -2.80 14.73
N THR A 112 -1.74 -4.00 14.14
CA THR A 112 -1.09 -4.25 12.84
C THR A 112 -1.67 -3.37 11.73
N ARG A 113 -3.00 -3.22 11.69
CA ARG A 113 -3.68 -2.38 10.71
C ARG A 113 -3.28 -0.92 10.91
N ASP A 114 -3.28 -0.48 12.17
CA ASP A 114 -2.97 0.90 12.55
C ASP A 114 -1.52 1.25 12.23
N CYS A 115 -0.57 0.33 12.44
CA CYS A 115 0.83 0.49 12.04
C CYS A 115 0.98 0.67 10.52
N LEU A 116 0.27 -0.14 9.72
CA LEU A 116 0.35 -0.03 8.26
C LEU A 116 -0.30 1.26 7.74
N ILE A 117 -1.43 1.66 8.30
CA ILE A 117 -2.07 2.95 7.99
C ILE A 117 -1.11 4.10 8.34
N SER A 118 -0.50 4.06 9.52
CA SER A 118 0.49 5.06 9.95
C SER A 118 1.68 5.12 9.00
N ALA A 119 2.14 3.98 8.47
CA ALA A 119 3.20 3.93 7.48
C ALA A 119 2.81 4.61 6.15
N VAL A 120 1.55 4.49 5.70
CA VAL A 120 1.04 5.27 4.55
C VAL A 120 1.06 6.76 4.88
N LEU A 121 0.49 7.16 6.03
CA LEU A 121 0.34 8.57 6.42
C LEU A 121 1.70 9.26 6.59
N TRP A 122 2.70 8.58 7.15
CA TRP A 122 4.07 9.11 7.26
C TRP A 122 4.76 9.35 5.92
N ASN A 123 4.37 8.62 4.86
CA ASN A 123 4.98 8.73 3.53
C ASN A 123 4.03 9.37 2.50
N LEU A 124 2.95 9.96 2.98
CA LEU A 124 1.78 10.35 2.20
C LEU A 124 2.12 11.28 1.03
N LEU A 125 2.87 12.36 1.27
CA LEU A 125 3.20 13.32 0.23
C LEU A 125 4.08 12.71 -0.88
N PHE A 126 4.97 11.79 -0.50
CA PHE A 126 5.84 11.09 -1.45
C PHE A 126 5.06 10.06 -2.26
N LEU A 127 4.17 9.32 -1.61
CA LEU A 127 3.31 8.33 -2.27
C LEU A 127 2.29 9.00 -3.19
N ALA A 128 1.66 10.09 -2.77
CA ALA A 128 0.65 10.80 -3.56
C ALA A 128 1.18 11.31 -4.91
N GLN A 129 2.48 11.62 -4.99
CA GLN A 129 3.12 12.12 -6.20
C GLN A 129 3.71 11.01 -7.08
N ASP A 130 3.71 9.76 -6.62
CA ASP A 130 4.29 8.63 -7.34
C ASP A 130 3.32 7.99 -8.35
N GLU A 131 3.87 7.41 -9.42
CA GLU A 131 3.12 6.73 -10.48
C GLU A 131 2.21 5.62 -9.96
N TYR A 132 2.59 4.89 -8.91
CA TYR A 132 1.78 3.82 -8.32
C TYR A 132 1.34 4.12 -6.89
N GLY A 133 2.17 4.83 -6.12
CA GLY A 133 1.88 5.19 -4.74
C GLY A 133 0.59 6.01 -4.57
N HIS A 134 0.22 6.82 -5.57
CA HIS A 134 -0.98 7.65 -5.48
C HIS A 134 -2.25 6.81 -5.40
N HIS A 135 -2.25 5.58 -5.93
CA HIS A 135 -3.35 4.64 -5.77
C HIS A 135 -3.52 4.19 -4.31
N VAL A 136 -2.43 4.03 -3.56
CA VAL A 136 -2.49 3.68 -2.13
C VAL A 136 -3.10 4.82 -1.32
N VAL A 137 -2.71 6.07 -1.59
CA VAL A 137 -3.27 7.24 -0.88
C VAL A 137 -4.73 7.47 -1.24
N ALA A 138 -5.08 7.39 -2.53
CA ALA A 138 -6.46 7.50 -2.99
C ALA A 138 -7.35 6.40 -2.38
N TRP A 139 -6.88 5.15 -2.40
CA TRP A 139 -7.57 4.03 -1.75
C TRP A 139 -7.76 4.29 -0.25
N LEU A 140 -6.72 4.72 0.47
CA LEU A 140 -6.80 4.99 1.90
C LEU A 140 -7.86 6.06 2.20
N LEU A 141 -7.91 7.14 1.42
CA LEU A 141 -8.93 8.16 1.54
C LEU A 141 -10.36 7.61 1.28
N GLN A 142 -10.50 6.75 0.27
CA GLN A 142 -11.78 6.11 -0.06
C GLN A 142 -12.26 5.09 0.98
N THR A 143 -11.40 4.63 1.90
CA THR A 143 -11.84 3.80 3.03
C THR A 143 -12.79 4.53 3.97
N GLY A 144 -12.84 5.87 3.91
CA GLY A 144 -13.72 6.68 4.76
C GLY A 144 -13.36 6.64 6.23
N LEU A 145 -12.12 6.23 6.57
CA LEU A 145 -11.64 6.28 7.94
C LEU A 145 -11.73 7.73 8.45
N PRO A 146 -12.31 7.95 9.65
CA PRO A 146 -12.21 9.23 10.34
C PRO A 146 -10.73 9.66 10.39
N HIS A 147 -10.39 10.94 10.59
CA HIS A 147 -9.00 11.46 10.67
C HIS A 147 -8.13 11.39 9.40
N VAL A 148 -8.32 10.43 8.49
CA VAL A 148 -7.45 10.27 7.31
C VAL A 148 -7.51 11.49 6.39
N SER A 149 -8.72 11.98 6.10
CA SER A 149 -8.91 13.20 5.29
C SER A 149 -8.25 14.42 5.94
N ASP A 150 -8.36 14.55 7.26
CA ASP A 150 -7.75 15.66 8.01
C ASP A 150 -6.22 15.61 7.94
N VAL A 151 -5.62 14.43 8.11
CA VAL A 151 -4.16 14.27 8.01
C VAL A 151 -3.66 14.56 6.60
N ILE A 152 -4.36 14.09 5.55
CA ILE A 152 -4.00 14.40 4.16
C ILE A 152 -4.14 15.90 3.89
N PHE A 153 -5.20 16.54 4.39
CA PHE A 153 -5.41 17.98 4.25
C PHE A 153 -4.24 18.78 4.87
N GLU A 154 -3.88 18.50 6.12
CA GLU A 154 -2.78 19.21 6.78
C GLU A 154 -1.43 18.99 6.07
N GLN A 155 -1.18 17.80 5.52
CA GLN A 155 0.04 17.51 4.76
C GLN A 155 0.07 18.18 3.38
N PHE A 156 -1.09 18.50 2.79
CA PHE A 156 -1.20 19.12 1.47
C PHE A 156 -1.31 20.65 1.52
N LYS A 157 -1.63 21.20 2.69
CA LYS A 157 -1.75 22.64 2.93
C LYS A 157 -0.48 23.39 2.50
N GLY A 158 -0.67 24.48 1.77
CA GLY A 158 0.39 25.26 1.13
C GLY A 158 0.94 24.66 -0.17
N SER A 159 0.37 23.55 -0.66
CA SER A 159 0.82 22.87 -1.88
C SER A 159 -0.33 22.33 -2.74
N PHE A 160 -1.59 22.71 -2.49
CA PHE A 160 -2.75 22.20 -3.22
C PHE A 160 -2.66 22.48 -4.71
N VAL A 161 -2.32 23.71 -5.10
CA VAL A 161 -2.15 24.08 -6.51
C VAL A 161 -1.06 23.24 -7.17
N LEU A 162 0.09 23.11 -6.53
CA LEU A 162 1.21 22.31 -7.05
C LEU A 162 0.82 20.84 -7.22
N LEU A 163 0.19 20.24 -6.21
CA LEU A 163 -0.23 18.84 -6.23
C LEU A 163 -1.35 18.58 -7.24
N TYR A 164 -2.27 19.53 -7.42
CA TYR A 164 -3.36 19.44 -8.41
C TYR A 164 -2.84 19.50 -9.85
N MET A 165 -1.74 20.19 -10.10
CA MET A 165 -1.16 20.31 -11.44
C MET A 165 -0.28 19.10 -11.84
N ARG A 166 -0.01 18.18 -10.92
CA ARG A 166 0.82 16.98 -11.17
C ARG A 166 -0.02 15.82 -11.69
N ARG A 167 0.56 15.06 -12.62
CA ARG A 167 -0.08 13.91 -13.28
C ARG A 167 -0.65 12.85 -12.34
N PHE A 168 -0.08 12.64 -11.14
CA PHE A 168 -0.53 11.57 -10.24
C PHE A 168 -1.32 12.11 -9.04
N SER A 169 -0.79 13.10 -8.33
CA SER A 169 -1.42 13.62 -7.11
C SER A 169 -2.73 14.36 -7.34
N HIS A 170 -3.02 14.83 -8.56
CA HIS A 170 -4.28 15.55 -8.82
C HIS A 170 -5.54 14.72 -8.51
N ASN A 171 -5.49 13.40 -8.71
CA ASN A 171 -6.60 12.51 -8.37
C ASN A 171 -6.81 12.44 -6.86
N VAL A 172 -5.73 12.42 -6.09
CA VAL A 172 -5.79 12.44 -4.62
C VAL A 172 -6.36 13.77 -4.13
N VAL A 173 -5.92 14.90 -4.70
CA VAL A 173 -6.45 16.23 -4.37
C VAL A 173 -7.95 16.33 -4.65
N LYS A 174 -8.40 15.86 -5.83
CA LYS A 174 -9.83 15.85 -6.18
C LYS A 174 -10.66 15.04 -5.20
N LEU A 175 -10.22 13.82 -4.90
CA LEU A 175 -10.89 12.95 -3.92
C LEU A 175 -10.91 13.59 -2.54
N LEU A 176 -9.82 14.24 -2.12
CA LEU A 176 -9.77 14.90 -0.82
C LEU A 176 -10.81 16.01 -0.74
N ILE A 177 -10.83 16.92 -1.71
CA ILE A 177 -11.75 18.06 -1.80
C ILE A 177 -13.22 17.60 -1.73
N GLN A 178 -13.56 16.50 -2.38
CA GLN A 178 -14.91 15.92 -2.33
C GLN A 178 -15.34 15.46 -0.93
N ASN A 179 -14.40 15.25 -0.01
CA ASN A 179 -14.64 14.80 1.36
C ASN A 179 -14.36 15.89 2.43
N LEU A 180 -14.06 17.11 2.02
CA LEU A 180 -13.79 18.22 2.95
C LEU A 180 -15.08 18.90 3.41
N SER A 181 -15.03 19.48 4.62
CA SER A 181 -16.04 20.41 5.08
C SER A 181 -16.00 21.71 4.27
N ARG A 182 -17.10 22.47 4.28
CA ARG A 182 -17.16 23.78 3.62
C ARG A 182 -16.09 24.74 4.14
N GLU A 183 -15.79 24.70 5.44
CA GLU A 183 -14.72 25.51 6.06
C GLU A 183 -13.35 25.21 5.43
N LYS A 184 -12.97 23.93 5.37
CA LYS A 184 -11.69 23.52 4.77
C LYS A 184 -11.63 23.80 3.26
N LEU A 185 -12.76 23.72 2.55
CA LEU A 185 -12.84 24.09 1.14
C LEU A 185 -12.53 25.57 0.90
N GLU A 186 -12.99 26.46 1.79
CA GLU A 186 -12.64 27.87 1.71
C GLU A 186 -11.14 28.10 1.91
N GLU A 187 -10.48 27.38 2.83
CA GLU A 187 -9.02 27.45 2.99
C GLU A 187 -8.27 27.06 1.70
N VAL A 188 -8.70 25.98 1.02
CA VAL A 188 -8.09 25.59 -0.27
C VAL A 188 -8.32 26.65 -1.34
N LYS A 189 -9.50 27.28 -1.37
CA LYS A 189 -9.80 28.36 -2.31
C LYS A 189 -8.91 29.58 -2.07
N GLU A 190 -8.76 29.99 -0.82
CA GLU A 190 -7.89 31.10 -0.43
C GLU A 190 -6.45 30.86 -0.89
N GLU A 191 -5.89 29.67 -0.60
CA GLU A 191 -4.56 29.27 -1.08
C GLU A 191 -4.45 29.29 -2.61
N SER A 192 -5.51 28.88 -3.31
CA SER A 192 -5.52 28.75 -4.77
C SER A 192 -5.72 30.08 -5.50
N ASN A 193 -6.00 31.19 -4.81
CA ASN A 193 -6.18 32.50 -5.43
C ASN A 193 -4.85 33.14 -5.88
N GLU A 194 -3.71 32.56 -5.52
CA GLU A 194 -2.39 33.07 -5.88
C GLU A 194 -2.00 32.70 -7.32
N GLY A 195 -2.32 33.60 -8.25
CA GLY A 195 -1.82 33.56 -9.63
C GLY A 195 -2.53 32.57 -10.57
N PRO A 196 -2.10 32.51 -11.84
CA PRO A 196 -2.85 31.81 -12.90
C PRO A 196 -2.87 30.28 -12.75
N HIS A 197 -1.94 29.71 -11.98
CA HIS A 197 -1.85 28.26 -11.81
C HIS A 197 -2.94 27.68 -10.91
N GLY A 198 -3.58 28.48 -10.06
CA GLY A 198 -4.69 28.06 -9.21
C GLY A 198 -6.05 28.03 -9.92
N ILE A 199 -6.19 28.70 -11.07
CA ILE A 199 -7.44 28.78 -11.83
C ILE A 199 -8.08 27.40 -12.11
N PRO A 200 -7.32 26.36 -12.55
CA PRO A 200 -7.91 25.04 -12.81
C PRO A 200 -8.44 24.34 -11.57
N LEU A 201 -7.84 24.59 -10.40
CA LEU A 201 -8.26 24.03 -9.12
C LEU A 201 -9.49 24.78 -8.60
N LEU A 202 -9.47 26.11 -8.63
CA LEU A 202 -10.63 26.95 -8.29
C LEU A 202 -11.85 26.58 -9.13
N ALA A 203 -11.69 26.47 -10.45
CA ALA A 203 -12.78 26.07 -11.35
C ALA A 203 -13.32 24.66 -11.06
N TYR A 204 -12.52 23.77 -10.47
CA TYR A 204 -13.00 22.48 -10.00
C TYR A 204 -13.79 22.61 -8.70
N ILE A 205 -13.30 23.39 -7.74
CA ILE A 205 -13.97 23.63 -6.45
C ILE A 205 -15.32 24.33 -6.65
N TYR A 206 -15.40 25.38 -7.47
CA TYR A 206 -16.65 26.09 -7.72
C TYR A 206 -17.72 25.17 -8.32
N ARG A 207 -17.35 24.31 -9.28
CA ARG A 207 -18.28 23.32 -9.85
C ARG A 207 -18.79 22.33 -8.79
N LEU A 208 -17.90 21.83 -7.93
CA LEU A 208 -18.31 20.94 -6.84
C LEU A 208 -19.30 21.60 -5.88
N MET A 209 -19.11 22.88 -5.57
CA MET A 209 -20.01 23.61 -4.67
C MET A 209 -21.38 23.91 -5.29
N GLU A 210 -21.49 23.99 -6.61
CA GLU A 210 -22.77 24.12 -7.33
C GLU A 210 -23.58 22.82 -7.30
N ASP A 211 -22.90 21.67 -7.25
CA ASP A 211 -23.50 20.33 -7.26
C ASP A 211 -23.89 19.80 -5.85
N MET A 212 -23.53 20.50 -4.77
CA MET A 212 -23.78 20.12 -3.36
C MET A 212 -25.00 20.81 -2.74
#